data_AF-A0A7J7F114-F1
#
_entry.id   AF-A0A7J7F114-F1
#
_cell.length_a   1.000
_cell.length_b   1.000
_cell.length_c   1.000
_cell.angle_alpha   90.00
_cell.angle_beta   90.00
_cell.angle_gamma   90.00
#
_symmetry.space_group_name_H-M   'P 1'
#
loop_
_entity.id
_entity.type
_entity.pdbx_description
1 polymer ?
#
loop_
_entity_poly.entity_id
_entity_poly.type
_entity_poly.pdbx_seq_one_letter_code
_entity_poly.pdbx_strand_id
1 'polypeptide(L)'
;MALCHDIGYTEMWLPNLLDYDTADEAIQQSVSWLPVLARECHPDARLFLCSLFAPVCLNRVIYPCRSLCEAVQASCAPIMAC
;
A
#
# COMPACT_ATOMS: atom_id res chain seq x y z
N MET A 1 7.73 1.75 -9.10
CA MET A 1 6.28 1.79 -8.76
C MET A 1 5.93 3.21 -8.31
N ALA A 2 4.93 3.87 -8.90
CA ALA A 2 4.58 5.26 -8.56
C ALA A 2 4.07 5.42 -7.11
N LEU A 3 3.30 4.45 -6.63
CA LEU A 3 2.78 4.40 -5.26
C LEU A 3 3.90 4.40 -4.21
N CYS A 4 4.92 3.56 -4.44
CA CYS A 4 5.92 3.15 -3.44
C CYS A 4 7.35 3.53 -3.83
N HIS A 5 7.55 4.77 -4.30
CA HIS A 5 8.86 5.34 -4.58
C HIS A 5 9.50 5.96 -3.32
N ASP A 6 10.82 5.85 -3.10
CA ASP A 6 11.52 6.49 -1.97
C ASP A 6 10.95 6.17 -0.56
N ILE A 7 10.47 4.95 -0.33
CA ILE A 7 9.91 4.54 0.98
C ILE A 7 10.93 3.86 1.91
N GLY A 8 12.23 3.91 1.56
CA GLY A 8 13.33 3.43 2.40
C GLY A 8 13.85 2.02 2.09
N TYR A 9 13.31 1.35 1.06
CA TYR A 9 13.82 0.08 0.54
C TYR A 9 13.58 -0.04 -0.97
N THR A 10 14.30 -0.96 -1.61
CA THR A 10 14.29 -1.15 -3.08
C THR A 10 13.81 -2.54 -3.51
N GLU A 11 13.69 -3.48 -2.57
CA GLU A 11 13.29 -4.86 -2.84
C GLU A 11 12.01 -5.21 -2.08
N MET A 12 11.11 -5.95 -2.73
CA MET A 12 9.84 -6.37 -2.14
C MET A 12 9.65 -7.89 -2.20
N TRP A 13 8.82 -8.41 -1.31
CA TRP A 13 8.42 -9.81 -1.30
C TRP A 13 7.29 -10.08 -2.31
N LEU A 14 7.37 -11.21 -3.02
CA LEU A 14 6.31 -11.72 -3.91
C LEU A 14 5.99 -13.20 -3.57
N PRO A 15 4.72 -13.66 -3.71
CA PRO A 15 3.55 -12.84 -3.97
C PRO A 15 3.30 -11.84 -2.83
N ASN A 16 2.72 -10.68 -3.15
CA ASN A 16 2.49 -9.65 -2.14
C ASN A 16 1.26 -9.99 -1.26
N LEU A 17 0.89 -9.12 -0.33
CA LEU A 17 -0.24 -9.37 0.59
C LEU A 17 -1.62 -9.29 -0.06
N LEU A 18 -1.68 -8.97 -1.35
CA LEU A 18 -2.88 -8.94 -2.19
C LEU A 18 -2.87 -10.08 -3.23
N ASP A 19 -1.96 -11.04 -3.07
CA ASP A 19 -1.78 -12.22 -3.94
C ASP A 19 -1.41 -11.87 -5.40
N TYR A 20 -0.78 -10.70 -5.63
CA TYR A 20 -0.15 -10.43 -6.94
C TYR A 20 1.18 -11.16 -7.03
N ASP A 21 1.31 -12.00 -8.05
CA ASP A 21 2.47 -12.89 -8.25
C ASP A 21 3.67 -12.16 -8.86
N THR A 22 3.42 -11.05 -9.56
CA THR A 22 4.46 -10.31 -10.29
C THR A 22 4.52 -8.85 -9.89
N ALA A 23 5.71 -8.27 -10.02
CA ALA A 23 5.90 -6.85 -9.76
C ALA A 23 5.10 -5.98 -10.74
N ASP A 24 5.01 -6.39 -12.00
CA ASP A 24 4.26 -5.66 -13.03
C ASP A 24 2.77 -5.61 -12.72
N GLU A 25 2.18 -6.72 -12.25
CA GLU A 25 0.79 -6.77 -11.80
C GLU A 25 0.57 -5.84 -10.60
N ALA A 26 1.42 -5.93 -9.58
CA ALA A 26 1.34 -5.04 -8.41
C ALA A 26 1.45 -3.56 -8.81
N ILE A 27 2.33 -3.23 -9.77
CA ILE A 27 2.47 -1.87 -10.30
C ILE A 27 1.18 -1.43 -11.00
N GLN A 28 0.66 -2.24 -11.92
CA GLN A 28 -0.55 -1.90 -12.67
C GLN A 28 -1.75 -1.68 -11.74
N GLN A 29 -1.95 -2.57 -10.77
CA GLN A 29 -3.06 -2.47 -9.82
C GLN A 29 -2.89 -1.28 -8.86
N SER A 30 -1.66 -0.96 -8.46
CA SER A 30 -1.38 0.17 -7.56
C SER A 30 -1.78 1.54 -8.11
N VAL A 31 -1.82 1.71 -9.43
CA VAL A 31 -2.15 2.99 -10.09
C VAL A 31 -3.57 3.45 -9.73
N SER A 32 -4.50 2.52 -9.51
CA SER A 32 -5.89 2.81 -9.13
C SER A 32 -6.02 3.54 -7.78
N TRP A 33 -5.00 3.47 -6.92
CA TRP A 33 -4.98 4.08 -5.59
C TRP A 33 -4.35 5.48 -5.57
N LEU A 34 -3.68 5.91 -6.64
CA LEU A 34 -3.07 7.25 -6.71
C LEU A 34 -4.08 8.40 -6.49
N PRO A 35 -5.32 8.35 -7.04
CA PRO A 35 -6.30 9.40 -6.77
C PRO A 35 -6.71 9.51 -5.30
N VAL A 36 -6.75 8.38 -4.57
CA VAL A 36 -7.07 8.38 -3.13
C VAL A 36 -5.93 9.03 -2.34
N LEU A 37 -4.68 8.69 -2.66
CA LEU A 37 -3.52 9.31 -2.02
C LEU A 37 -3.42 10.81 -2.29
N ALA A 38 -3.80 11.27 -3.49
CA ALA A 38 -3.82 12.69 -3.84
C ALA A 38 -4.84 13.51 -3.03
N ARG A 39 -5.78 12.86 -2.32
CA ARG A 39 -6.69 13.53 -1.38
C ARG A 39 -6.08 13.75 0.00
N GLU A 40 -4.92 13.15 0.27
CA GLU A 40 -4.20 13.30 1.54
C GLU A 40 -5.08 13.01 2.77
N CYS A 41 -5.97 12.01 2.65
CA CYS A 41 -6.94 11.67 3.70
C CYS A 41 -6.29 11.24 5.03
N HIS A 42 -5.11 10.61 4.98
CA HIS A 42 -4.37 10.19 6.17
C HIS A 42 -2.86 10.22 5.91
N PRO A 43 -2.01 10.70 6.84
CA PRO A 43 -0.56 10.78 6.65
C PRO A 43 0.09 9.42 6.36
N ASP A 44 -0.41 8.36 7.01
CA ASP A 44 0.12 7.00 6.81
C ASP A 44 -0.56 6.20 5.70
N ALA A 45 -1.49 6.79 4.92
CA ALA A 45 -2.21 6.05 3.86
C ALA A 45 -1.24 5.45 2.84
N ARG A 46 -0.22 6.22 2.46
CA ARG A 46 0.81 5.77 1.51
C ARG A 46 1.63 4.61 2.08
N LEU A 47 2.08 4.72 3.34
CA LEU A 47 2.84 3.67 4.00
C LEU A 47 2.02 2.39 4.15
N PHE A 48 0.75 2.53 4.54
CA PHE A 48 -0.20 1.42 4.65
C PHE A 48 -0.36 0.70 3.31
N LEU A 49 -0.64 1.41 2.22
CA LEU A 49 -0.79 0.78 0.91
C LEU A 49 0.52 0.12 0.44
N CYS A 50 1.68 0.73 0.69
CA CYS A 50 2.96 0.11 0.34
C CYS A 50 3.26 -1.16 1.14
N SER A 51 2.82 -1.25 2.40
CA SER A 51 2.92 -2.49 3.16
C SER A 51 2.15 -3.66 2.54
N LEU A 52 1.11 -3.37 1.74
CA LEU A 52 0.30 -4.37 1.04
C LEU A 52 0.82 -4.65 -0.38
N PHE A 53 1.03 -3.60 -1.17
CA PHE A 53 1.42 -3.68 -2.59
C PHE A 53 2.89 -4.06 -2.79
N ALA A 54 3.77 -3.59 -1.92
CA ALA A 54 5.21 -3.75 -2.04
C ALA A 54 5.83 -4.10 -0.68
N PRO A 55 5.41 -5.19 0.00
CA PRO A 55 5.92 -5.53 1.33
C PRO A 55 7.44 -5.66 1.33
N VAL A 56 8.11 -5.14 2.36
CA VAL A 56 9.56 -5.18 2.47
C VAL A 56 10.10 -6.62 2.38
N CYS A 57 11.18 -6.81 1.61
CA CYS A 57 11.84 -8.11 1.50
C CYS A 57 12.64 -8.42 2.78
N LEU A 58 12.09 -9.28 3.65
CA LEU A 58 12.72 -9.76 4.88
C LEU A 58 12.53 -11.28 5.02
N ASN A 59 13.24 -11.93 5.94
CA ASN A 59 13.10 -13.38 6.23
C ASN A 59 11.70 -13.83 6.69
N ARG A 60 10.77 -12.90 6.89
CA ARG A 60 9.37 -13.15 7.24
C ARG A 60 8.50 -12.05 6.65
N VAL A 61 7.26 -12.40 6.33
CA VAL A 61 6.24 -11.45 5.91
C VAL A 61 5.75 -10.65 7.13
N ILE A 62 5.64 -9.33 6.99
CA ILE A 62 5.14 -8.42 8.02
C ILE A 62 3.83 -7.82 7.54
N TYR A 63 2.76 -8.03 8.31
CA TYR A 63 1.45 -7.43 8.05
C TYR A 63 1.36 -6.04 8.70
N PRO A 64 0.60 -5.10 8.12
CA PRO A 64 0.30 -3.85 8.79
C PRO A 64 -0.47 -4.09 10.09
N CYS A 65 -0.20 -3.27 11.10
CA CYS A 65 -0.95 -3.32 12.34
C CYS A 65 -2.44 -3.06 12.08
N ARG A 66 -3.32 -3.79 12.78
CA ARG A 66 -4.77 -3.57 12.72
C ARG A 66 -5.14 -2.12 13.00
N SER A 67 -4.52 -1.50 14.01
CA SER A 67 -4.75 -0.10 14.36
C SER A 67 -4.42 0.88 13.24
N LEU A 68 -3.37 0.60 12.44
CA LEU A 68 -3.02 1.41 11.27
C LEU A 68 -4.08 1.27 10.17
N CYS A 69 -4.53 0.04 9.92
CA CYS A 69 -5.60 -0.23 8.95
C CYS A 69 -6.89 0.53 9.33
N GLU A 70 -7.33 0.41 10.58
CA GLU A 70 -8.54 1.06 11.08
C GLU A 70 -8.43 2.59 11.02
N ALA A 71 -7.27 3.17 11.38
CA ALA A 71 -7.04 4.61 11.29
C ALA A 71 -7.10 5.12 9.84
N VAL A 72 -6.40 4.46 8.91
CA VAL A 72 -6.43 4.83 7.48
C VAL A 72 -7.83 4.62 6.91
N GLN A 73 -8.52 3.53 7.25
CA GLN A 73 -9.87 3.26 6.79
C GLN A 73 -10.85 4.33 7.26
N ALA A 74 -10.82 4.71 8.55
CA ALA A 74 -11.71 5.72 9.09
C ALA A 74 -11.56 7.08 8.39
N SER A 75 -10.34 7.45 8.02
CA SER A 75 -10.05 8.71 7.34
C SER A 75 -10.29 8.69 5.84
N CYS A 76 -9.98 7.58 5.15
CA CYS A 76 -10.00 7.51 3.69
C CYS A 76 -11.29 6.88 3.12
N ALA A 77 -12.01 6.03 3.86
CA ALA A 77 -13.25 5.44 3.36
C ALA A 77 -14.34 6.48 3.00
N PRO A 78 -14.56 7.58 3.77
CA PRO A 78 -15.60 8.56 3.45
C PRO A 78 -15.40 9.27 2.10
N ILE A 79 -14.15 9.45 1.67
CA ILE A 79 -13.85 10.10 0.38
C ILE A 79 -13.89 9.13 -0.81
N MET A 80 -13.96 7.82 -0.55
CA MET A 80 -14.09 6.78 -1.57
C MET A 80 -15.55 6.41 -1.85
N ALA A 81 -16.49 6.84 -1.00
CA ALA A 81 -17.90 6.43 -1.04
C ALA A 81 -18.77 7.26 -1.99
N CYS A 82 -18.21 7.80 -3.09
CA CYS A 82 -18.93 8.60 -4.08
C CYS A 82 -19.21 7.83 -5.37
#